data_AF-A0A385MR54-F1
#
_entry.id   AF-A0A385MR54-F1
#
_cell.length_a   1.000
_cell.length_b   1.000
_cell.length_c   1.000
_cell.angle_alpha   90.00
_cell.angle_beta   90.00
_cell.angle_gamma   90.00
#
_symmetry.space_group_name_H-M   'P 1'
#
loop_
_entity.id
_entity.type
_entity.pdbx_description
1 polymer ?
#
loop_
_entity_poly.entity_id
_entity_poly.type
_entity_poly.pdbx_seq_one_letter_code
_entity_poly.pdbx_strand_id
1 'polypeptide(L)'
;MSVINNAHSGSHIASLIFIDRLVNRRIKNGKAEYIPMEEILEKYRPDYLFKDDKKDENGEFKFQDNPYKKLKESLSFWSNLGLWQKKDDNICAKDMNASELNFPSRLCECIFSEKVDVIDGNGIEPLIRSMVLFLSLGRYTLVGNEHFRSTDIGNIASKYFPSFSENQTRLSINNSETGVLSDYGILLGLFEKVDKNLFTVDPTRLFSPFIKKVLSSDIAKNGLSIDDFLIELRREIPVVDGGEYRVIVENLISSKNSDWIKPQSHQLSASLSIALHRLTVGRVIKLENKSDSELTMHMLLPGNTTRPISHISLGGM
;
A
#
# COMPACT_ATOMS: atom_id res chain seq x y z
N MET A 1 -4.35 7.73 17.22
CA MET A 1 -3.27 6.70 17.17
C MET A 1 -3.26 6.14 15.77
N SER A 2 -2.10 5.79 15.21
CA SER A 2 -2.01 5.40 13.80
C SER A 2 -2.50 3.98 13.53
N VAL A 3 -3.00 3.72 12.32
CA VAL A 3 -3.29 2.38 11.79
C VAL A 3 -2.09 1.44 11.84
N ILE A 4 -0.86 1.96 11.80
CA ILE A 4 0.34 1.15 11.96
C ILE A 4 0.70 0.90 13.43
N ASN A 5 -0.01 1.45 14.41
CA ASN A 5 0.24 1.16 15.81
C ASN A 5 -0.53 -0.10 16.24
N ASN A 6 0.15 -1.09 16.85
CA ASN A 6 -0.49 -2.35 17.29
C ASN A 6 -1.70 -2.16 18.23
N ALA A 7 -1.78 -1.06 18.97
CA ALA A 7 -2.92 -0.75 19.84
C ALA A 7 -4.12 -0.17 19.08
N HIS A 8 -3.94 0.33 17.86
CA HIS A 8 -4.99 0.97 17.08
C HIS A 8 -6.10 0.00 16.60
N SER A 9 -7.28 0.56 16.34
CA SER A 9 -8.47 -0.18 15.90
C SER A 9 -8.28 -0.88 14.56
N GLY A 10 -7.60 -0.20 13.63
CA GLY A 10 -7.35 -0.71 12.29
C GLY A 10 -6.09 -1.57 12.14
N SER A 11 -5.30 -1.85 13.18
CA SER A 11 -4.00 -2.49 13.02
C SER A 11 -4.02 -4.02 12.91
N HIS A 12 -5.14 -4.67 13.26
CA HIS A 12 -5.23 -6.13 13.28
C HIS A 12 -5.60 -6.70 11.90
N ILE A 13 -4.60 -6.97 11.07
CA ILE A 13 -4.76 -7.44 9.68
C ILE A 13 -5.56 -8.74 9.58
N ALA A 14 -5.40 -9.68 10.53
CA ALA A 14 -6.15 -10.94 10.51
C ALA A 14 -7.67 -10.71 10.66
N SER A 15 -8.09 -9.80 11.54
CA SER A 15 -9.50 -9.39 11.65
C SER A 15 -10.01 -8.78 10.35
N LEU A 16 -9.20 -7.91 9.76
CA LEU A 16 -9.54 -7.23 8.51
C LEU A 16 -9.78 -8.22 7.37
N ILE A 17 -8.86 -9.17 7.15
CA ILE A 17 -8.99 -10.22 6.13
C ILE A 17 -10.19 -11.13 6.43
N PHE A 18 -10.41 -11.48 7.70
CA PHE A 18 -11.54 -12.31 8.10
C PHE A 18 -12.89 -11.64 7.77
N ILE A 19 -13.07 -10.37 8.14
CA ILE A 19 -14.31 -9.62 7.86
C ILE A 19 -14.52 -9.53 6.35
N ASP A 20 -13.47 -9.20 5.59
CA ASP A 20 -13.59 -9.06 4.14
C ASP A 20 -14.02 -10.38 3.46
N ARG A 21 -13.42 -11.51 3.87
CA ARG A 21 -13.83 -12.85 3.41
C ARG A 21 -15.29 -13.16 3.74
N LEU A 22 -15.74 -12.82 4.94
CA LEU A 22 -17.11 -13.06 5.37
C LEU A 22 -18.10 -12.27 4.51
N VAL A 23 -17.80 -10.99 4.29
CA VAL A 23 -18.62 -10.07 3.50
C VAL A 23 -18.68 -10.51 2.03
N ASN A 24 -17.56 -10.94 1.44
CA ASN A 24 -17.51 -11.39 0.04
C ASN A 24 -18.30 -12.70 -0.19
N ARG A 25 -18.38 -13.59 0.82
CA ARG A 25 -19.20 -14.81 0.74
C ARG A 25 -20.71 -14.54 0.67
N ARG A 26 -21.13 -13.30 0.94
CA ARG A 26 -22.52 -12.84 0.81
C ARG A 26 -22.83 -12.21 -0.54
N ILE A 27 -21.89 -12.23 -1.48
CA ILE A 27 -22.17 -11.91 -2.89
C ILE A 27 -22.80 -13.14 -3.54
N LYS A 28 -24.09 -13.04 -3.86
CA LYS A 28 -24.86 -14.12 -4.49
C LYS A 28 -25.72 -13.56 -5.62
N ASN A 29 -25.75 -14.25 -6.76
CA ASN A 29 -26.59 -13.87 -7.91
C ASN A 29 -26.47 -12.39 -8.31
N GLY A 30 -25.24 -11.84 -8.26
CA GLY A 30 -24.97 -10.44 -8.60
C GLY A 30 -25.45 -9.41 -7.56
N LYS A 31 -25.74 -9.83 -6.33
CA LYS A 31 -26.15 -8.95 -5.23
C LYS A 31 -25.29 -9.21 -3.99
N ALA A 32 -24.86 -8.14 -3.32
CA ALA A 32 -24.24 -8.25 -2.00
C ALA A 32 -25.31 -8.16 -0.90
N GLU A 33 -25.47 -9.23 -0.13
CA GLU A 33 -26.39 -9.23 1.02
C GLU A 33 -25.75 -8.49 2.20
N TYR A 34 -26.58 -7.73 2.91
CA TYR A 34 -26.19 -7.06 4.15
C TYR A 34 -26.07 -8.04 5.32
N ILE A 35 -25.04 -7.86 6.13
CA ILE A 35 -24.79 -8.59 7.37
C ILE A 35 -24.84 -7.60 8.53
N PRO A 36 -25.66 -7.84 9.58
CA PRO A 36 -25.57 -7.07 10.81
C PRO A 36 -24.18 -7.19 11.44
N MET A 37 -23.57 -6.08 11.84
CA MET A 37 -22.26 -6.08 12.48
C MET A 37 -22.23 -6.95 13.75
N GLU A 38 -23.33 -6.97 14.52
CA GLU A 38 -23.48 -7.83 15.69
C GLU A 38 -23.40 -9.33 15.34
N GLU A 39 -23.97 -9.74 14.21
CA GLU A 39 -23.89 -11.14 13.74
C GLU A 39 -22.43 -11.55 13.46
N ILE A 40 -21.61 -10.64 12.93
CA ILE A 40 -20.17 -10.85 12.71
C ILE A 40 -19.44 -11.09 14.03
N LEU A 41 -19.79 -10.30 15.05
CA LEU A 41 -19.13 -10.33 16.36
C LEU A 41 -19.53 -11.54 17.20
N GLU A 42 -20.78 -11.99 17.08
CA GLU A 42 -21.34 -13.05 17.92
C GLU A 42 -21.29 -14.44 17.28
N LYS A 43 -21.56 -14.55 15.97
CA LYS A 43 -21.76 -15.86 15.31
C LYS A 43 -20.58 -16.33 14.47
N TYR A 44 -19.88 -15.40 13.81
CA TYR A 44 -18.84 -15.77 12.85
C TYR A 44 -17.42 -15.72 13.43
N ARG A 45 -17.26 -15.28 14.68
CA ARG A 45 -15.97 -15.12 15.34
C ARG A 45 -15.23 -16.47 15.43
N PRO A 46 -14.07 -16.65 14.76
CA PRO A 46 -13.28 -17.86 14.93
C PRO A 46 -12.52 -17.81 16.25
N ASP A 47 -12.58 -18.88 17.05
CA ASP A 47 -11.87 -18.95 18.34
C ASP A 47 -10.34 -18.84 18.15
N TYR A 48 -9.82 -19.43 17.07
CA TYR A 48 -8.39 -19.44 16.77
C TYR A 48 -7.84 -18.16 16.11
N LEU A 49 -8.70 -17.20 15.74
CA LEU A 49 -8.26 -15.96 15.06
C LEU A 49 -7.31 -15.12 15.94
N PHE A 50 -7.30 -15.41 17.24
CA PHE A 50 -6.58 -14.63 18.26
C PHE A 50 -5.63 -15.50 19.08
N LYS A 51 -5.30 -16.67 18.56
CA LYS A 51 -4.29 -17.55 19.15
C LYS A 51 -2.92 -16.93 18.88
N ASP A 52 -2.17 -16.66 19.94
CA ASP A 52 -0.76 -16.26 19.88
C ASP A 52 0.08 -17.46 19.44
N ASP A 53 1.17 -17.18 18.72
CA ASP A 53 2.16 -18.18 18.36
C ASP A 53 2.98 -18.63 19.58
N LYS A 54 2.93 -17.87 20.68
CA LYS A 54 3.58 -18.18 21.95
C LYS A 54 2.71 -19.08 22.82
N LYS A 55 3.34 -20.13 23.35
CA LYS A 55 2.77 -20.97 24.39
C LYS A 55 2.98 -20.37 25.77
N ASP A 56 2.05 -20.63 26.69
CA ASP A 56 2.20 -20.36 28.11
C ASP A 56 3.11 -21.40 28.78
N GLU A 57 3.30 -21.22 30.08
CA GLU A 57 4.10 -22.11 30.93
C GLU A 57 3.55 -23.55 30.99
N ASN A 58 2.30 -23.77 30.60
CA ASN A 58 1.64 -25.07 30.53
C ASN A 58 1.69 -25.69 29.12
N GLY A 59 2.31 -25.01 28.15
CA GLY A 59 2.42 -25.48 26.76
C GLY A 59 1.17 -25.27 25.92
N GLU A 60 0.17 -24.55 26.44
CA GLU A 60 -1.02 -24.12 25.70
C GLU A 60 -0.74 -22.81 24.98
N PHE A 61 -1.31 -22.63 23.79
CA PHE A 61 -1.13 -21.36 23.09
C PHE A 61 -1.90 -20.26 23.79
N LYS A 62 -1.24 -19.13 24.05
CA LYS A 62 -1.91 -17.97 24.66
C LYS A 62 -2.94 -17.42 23.69
N PHE A 63 -4.05 -16.90 24.21
CA PHE A 63 -4.95 -16.07 23.42
C PHE A 63 -4.56 -14.62 23.63
N GLN A 64 -4.60 -13.81 22.57
CA GLN A 64 -4.38 -12.37 22.67
C GLN A 64 -5.44 -11.74 23.58
N ASP A 65 -5.05 -10.76 24.39
CA ASP A 65 -5.98 -10.04 25.26
C ASP A 65 -7.02 -9.26 24.43
N ASN A 66 -8.29 -9.53 24.72
CA ASN A 66 -9.48 -8.85 24.19
C ASN A 66 -9.69 -8.91 22.65
N PRO A 67 -9.83 -10.12 22.10
CA PRO A 67 -10.05 -10.34 20.67
C PRO A 67 -11.35 -9.74 20.13
N TYR A 68 -12.39 -9.77 20.98
CA TYR A 68 -13.69 -9.19 20.69
C TYR A 68 -13.56 -7.68 20.44
N LYS A 69 -12.83 -6.98 21.32
CA LYS A 69 -12.59 -5.55 21.17
C LYS A 69 -11.84 -5.26 19.87
N LYS A 70 -10.78 -6.01 19.55
CA LYS A 70 -10.02 -5.81 18.31
C LYS A 70 -10.85 -6.06 17.05
N LEU A 71 -11.64 -7.13 17.00
CA LEU A 71 -12.52 -7.40 15.86
C LEU A 71 -13.57 -6.28 15.69
N LYS A 72 -14.22 -5.87 16.78
CA LYS A 72 -15.20 -4.78 16.79
C LYS A 72 -14.58 -3.46 16.36
N GLU A 73 -13.41 -3.13 16.89
CA GLU A 73 -12.67 -1.92 16.55
C GLU A 73 -12.24 -1.90 15.08
N SER A 74 -11.72 -3.01 14.55
CA SER A 74 -11.35 -3.13 13.13
C SER A 74 -12.56 -3.02 12.22
N LEU A 75 -13.67 -3.69 12.57
CA LEU A 75 -14.92 -3.63 11.82
C LEU A 75 -15.43 -2.18 11.74
N SER A 76 -15.54 -1.50 12.87
CA SER A 76 -16.00 -0.10 12.91
C SER A 76 -15.07 0.84 12.15
N PHE A 77 -13.75 0.72 12.35
CA PHE A 77 -12.77 1.61 11.72
C PHE A 77 -12.83 1.52 10.19
N TRP A 78 -12.67 0.31 9.64
CA TRP A 78 -12.62 0.12 8.18
C TRP A 78 -13.99 0.31 7.49
N SER A 79 -15.09 0.03 8.19
CA SER A 79 -16.43 0.35 7.67
C SER A 79 -16.64 1.86 7.58
N ASN A 80 -16.19 2.63 8.59
CA ASN A 80 -16.31 4.08 8.58
C ASN A 80 -15.38 4.74 7.53
N LEU A 81 -14.24 4.11 7.22
CA LEU A 81 -13.36 4.51 6.12
C LEU A 81 -13.90 4.10 4.73
N GLY A 82 -15.03 3.39 4.67
CA GLY A 82 -15.71 3.06 3.41
C GLY A 82 -15.10 1.89 2.64
N LEU A 83 -14.38 0.98 3.31
CA LEU A 83 -13.90 -0.27 2.73
C LEU A 83 -15.06 -1.18 2.30
N TRP A 84 -16.10 -1.22 3.13
CA TRP A 84 -17.36 -1.92 2.87
C TRP A 84 -18.50 -0.91 2.76
N GLN A 85 -19.58 -1.28 2.09
CA GLN A 85 -20.78 -0.47 2.08
C GLN A 85 -21.50 -0.63 3.41
N LYS A 86 -21.72 0.48 4.12
CA LYS A 86 -22.41 0.50 5.41
C LYS A 86 -23.81 1.11 5.27
N LYS A 87 -24.81 0.46 5.85
CA LYS A 87 -26.18 0.99 6.02
C LYS A 87 -26.62 0.68 7.45
N ASP A 88 -26.78 1.71 8.26
CA ASP A 88 -26.98 1.59 9.71
C ASP A 88 -25.86 0.71 10.32
N ASP A 89 -26.23 -0.30 11.12
CA ASP A 89 -25.30 -1.30 11.66
C ASP A 89 -25.15 -2.55 10.77
N ASN A 90 -25.43 -2.42 9.47
CA ASN A 90 -25.25 -3.50 8.51
C ASN A 90 -24.15 -3.16 7.50
N ILE A 91 -23.40 -4.17 7.07
CA ILE A 91 -22.38 -4.03 6.04
C ILE A 91 -22.52 -5.06 4.92
N CYS A 92 -22.08 -4.70 3.72
CA CYS A 92 -21.95 -5.61 2.58
C CYS A 92 -20.76 -5.24 1.69
N ALA A 93 -20.45 -6.08 0.71
CA ALA A 93 -19.36 -5.85 -0.22
C ALA A 93 -19.64 -4.61 -1.07
N LYS A 94 -18.66 -3.70 -1.17
CA LYS A 94 -18.75 -2.47 -1.98
C LYS A 94 -18.70 -2.75 -3.48
N ASP A 95 -17.97 -3.80 -3.89
CA ASP A 95 -17.82 -4.24 -5.27
C ASP A 95 -18.37 -5.66 -5.42
N MET A 96 -19.13 -5.91 -6.48
CA MET A 96 -19.68 -7.23 -6.79
C MET A 96 -18.61 -8.22 -7.25
N ASN A 97 -17.44 -7.73 -7.68
CA ASN A 97 -16.28 -8.54 -8.01
C ASN A 97 -15.31 -8.70 -6.83
N ALA A 98 -15.69 -8.24 -5.63
CA ALA A 98 -14.82 -8.34 -4.45
C ALA A 98 -14.46 -9.80 -4.15
N SER A 99 -13.17 -10.05 -3.99
CA SER A 99 -12.60 -11.35 -3.71
C SER A 99 -11.35 -11.21 -2.85
N GLU A 100 -10.82 -12.35 -2.40
CA GLU A 100 -9.54 -12.38 -1.68
C GLU A 100 -8.37 -11.89 -2.55
N LEU A 101 -8.46 -12.11 -3.87
CA LEU A 101 -7.40 -11.76 -4.82
C LEU A 101 -7.28 -10.24 -5.02
N ASN A 102 -8.40 -9.51 -4.99
CA ASN A 102 -8.41 -8.05 -5.14
C ASN A 102 -8.58 -7.30 -3.81
N PHE A 103 -8.52 -8.02 -2.67
CA PHE A 103 -8.61 -7.37 -1.36
C PHE A 103 -7.51 -6.31 -1.15
N PRO A 104 -6.22 -6.57 -1.45
CA PRO A 104 -5.18 -5.56 -1.32
C PRO A 104 -5.44 -4.28 -2.13
N SER A 105 -5.94 -4.40 -3.36
CA SER A 105 -6.21 -3.23 -4.21
C SER A 105 -7.39 -2.42 -3.71
N ARG A 106 -8.48 -3.09 -3.29
CA ARG A 106 -9.63 -2.42 -2.65
C ARG A 106 -9.25 -1.71 -1.36
N LEU A 107 -8.33 -2.29 -0.59
CA LEU A 107 -7.80 -1.66 0.62
C LEU A 107 -6.96 -0.43 0.29
N CYS A 108 -6.08 -0.49 -0.72
CA CYS A 108 -5.35 0.69 -1.21
C CYS A 108 -6.32 1.78 -1.70
N GLU A 109 -7.33 1.44 -2.49
CA GLU A 109 -8.36 2.39 -2.96
C GLU A 109 -9.08 3.07 -1.80
N CYS A 110 -9.43 2.33 -0.75
CA CYS A 110 -10.04 2.87 0.47
C CYS A 110 -9.09 3.81 1.24
N ILE A 111 -7.80 3.48 1.31
CA ILE A 111 -6.78 4.34 1.94
C ILE A 111 -6.59 5.64 1.13
N PHE A 112 -6.62 5.57 -0.19
CA PHE A 112 -6.36 6.71 -1.08
C PHE A 112 -7.60 7.54 -1.42
N SER A 113 -8.81 7.07 -1.12
CA SER A 113 -10.05 7.82 -1.41
C SER A 113 -10.25 9.03 -0.49
N GLU A 114 -9.64 9.03 0.68
CA GLU A 114 -9.75 10.12 1.65
C GLU A 114 -8.70 11.19 1.39
N LYS A 115 -9.14 12.45 1.25
CA LYS A 115 -8.19 13.57 1.22
C LYS A 115 -7.76 13.89 2.64
N VAL A 116 -6.52 13.55 2.97
CA VAL A 116 -5.96 13.69 4.31
C VAL A 116 -4.81 14.69 4.38
N ASP A 117 -4.58 15.25 5.57
CA ASP A 117 -3.33 15.94 5.89
C ASP A 117 -2.24 14.88 6.12
N VAL A 118 -1.50 14.58 5.06
CA VAL A 118 -0.51 13.50 5.11
C VAL A 118 0.58 13.77 6.13
N ILE A 119 0.87 15.02 6.53
CA ILE A 119 1.95 15.34 7.48
C ILE A 119 1.44 15.24 8.92
N ASP A 120 0.35 15.92 9.25
CA ASP A 120 -0.12 16.06 10.63
C ASP A 120 -1.24 15.09 11.02
N GLY A 121 -1.79 14.37 10.04
CA GLY A 121 -2.75 13.30 10.28
C GLY A 121 -2.16 12.11 11.05
N ASN A 122 -3.02 11.43 11.80
CA ASN A 122 -2.63 10.40 12.77
C ASN A 122 -3.44 9.10 12.73
N GLY A 123 -4.31 8.92 11.73
CA GLY A 123 -5.06 7.69 11.44
C GLY A 123 -4.31 6.85 10.40
N ILE A 124 -4.68 6.98 9.13
CA ILE A 124 -4.04 6.27 8.00
C ILE A 124 -2.78 6.98 7.46
N GLU A 125 -2.62 8.26 7.78
CA GLU A 125 -1.57 9.12 7.24
C GLU A 125 -0.16 8.64 7.54
N PRO A 126 0.17 8.12 8.74
CA PRO A 126 1.50 7.56 8.99
C PRO A 126 1.81 6.32 8.12
N LEU A 127 0.79 5.55 7.71
CA LEU A 127 0.96 4.49 6.72
C LEU A 127 1.31 5.11 5.35
N ILE A 128 0.53 6.08 4.88
CA ILE A 128 0.76 6.78 3.60
C ILE A 128 2.15 7.42 3.56
N ARG A 129 2.55 8.16 4.61
CA ARG A 129 3.90 8.74 4.74
C ARG A 129 4.99 7.70 4.63
N SER A 130 4.80 6.56 5.30
CA SER A 130 5.77 5.46 5.27
C SER A 130 5.84 4.82 3.89
N MET A 131 4.70 4.64 3.20
CA MET A 131 4.68 4.16 1.82
C MET A 131 5.49 5.07 0.92
N VAL A 132 5.27 6.38 0.99
CA VAL A 132 6.06 7.35 0.22
C VAL A 132 7.54 7.26 0.56
N LEU A 133 7.90 7.23 1.84
CA LEU A 133 9.30 7.12 2.26
C LEU A 133 9.98 5.94 1.54
N PHE A 134 9.42 4.74 1.65
CA PHE A 134 10.04 3.56 1.06
C PHE A 134 10.03 3.61 -0.48
N LEU A 135 8.99 4.16 -1.11
CA LEU A 135 8.96 4.36 -2.57
C LEU A 135 10.02 5.36 -3.06
N SER A 136 10.39 6.34 -2.23
CA SER A 136 11.43 7.34 -2.53
C SER A 136 12.85 6.84 -2.31
N LEU A 137 13.04 5.76 -1.55
CA LEU A 137 14.35 5.21 -1.21
C LEU A 137 14.78 4.11 -2.18
N GLY A 138 15.30 4.53 -3.34
CA GLY A 138 15.76 3.61 -4.39
C GLY A 138 16.78 2.56 -3.92
N ARG A 139 17.54 2.85 -2.85
CA ARG A 139 18.50 1.92 -2.24
C ARG A 139 17.87 0.59 -1.80
N TYR A 140 16.64 0.63 -1.27
CA TYR A 140 15.93 -0.54 -0.75
C TYR A 140 15.13 -1.31 -1.82
N THR A 141 15.21 -0.87 -3.06
CA THR A 141 14.60 -1.55 -4.21
C THR A 141 15.60 -2.50 -4.87
N LEU A 142 15.16 -3.29 -5.85
CA LEU A 142 16.04 -4.14 -6.67
C LEU A 142 17.12 -3.35 -7.44
N VAL A 143 16.98 -2.03 -7.64
CA VAL A 143 18.01 -1.19 -8.27
C VAL A 143 19.18 -0.97 -7.32
N GLY A 144 18.87 -0.60 -6.08
CA GLY A 144 19.87 -0.36 -5.05
C GLY A 144 20.39 -1.61 -4.36
N ASN A 145 19.65 -2.71 -4.45
CA ASN A 145 20.00 -4.03 -3.93
C ASN A 145 20.33 -4.06 -2.43
N GLU A 146 19.83 -3.10 -1.67
CA GLU A 146 19.81 -3.17 -0.21
C GLU A 146 18.48 -3.72 0.27
N HIS A 147 18.52 -4.41 1.40
CA HIS A 147 17.35 -5.01 2.03
C HIS A 147 17.30 -4.60 3.50
N PHE A 148 16.11 -4.61 4.08
CA PHE A 148 15.89 -4.16 5.46
C PHE A 148 15.04 -5.18 6.23
N ARG A 149 15.20 -5.19 7.56
CA ARG A 149 14.33 -5.94 8.46
C ARG A 149 13.21 -5.03 8.96
N SER A 150 12.12 -5.62 9.45
CA SER A 150 11.04 -4.83 10.09
C SER A 150 11.59 -3.97 11.24
N THR A 151 12.54 -4.51 12.03
CA THR A 151 13.21 -3.76 13.12
C THR A 151 13.97 -2.52 12.66
N ASP A 152 14.36 -2.45 11.39
CA ASP A 152 15.17 -1.34 10.86
C ASP A 152 14.30 -0.15 10.44
N ILE A 153 13.00 -0.36 10.24
CA ILE A 153 12.03 0.65 9.77
C ILE A 153 12.10 1.94 10.59
N GLY A 154 12.16 1.84 11.92
CA GLY A 154 12.22 3.01 12.80
C GLY A 154 13.48 3.85 12.58
N ASN A 155 14.63 3.17 12.39
CA ASN A 155 15.91 3.81 12.11
C ASN A 155 15.96 4.40 10.69
N ILE A 156 15.35 3.73 9.71
CA ILE A 156 15.21 4.25 8.36
C ILE A 156 14.37 5.53 8.38
N ALA A 157 13.19 5.49 9.00
CA ALA A 157 12.33 6.66 9.13
C ALA A 157 13.03 7.81 9.87
N SER A 158 13.73 7.52 10.97
CA SER A 158 14.45 8.56 11.73
C SER A 158 15.65 9.14 10.98
N LYS A 159 16.18 8.47 9.95
CA LYS A 159 17.22 9.03 9.08
C LYS A 159 16.64 10.06 8.11
N TYR A 160 15.42 9.86 7.61
CA TYR A 160 14.85 10.66 6.52
C TYR A 160 13.75 11.63 6.95
N PHE A 161 13.04 11.37 8.05
CA PHE A 161 12.02 12.27 8.60
C PHE A 161 12.49 13.00 9.85
N PRO A 162 12.16 14.30 10.04
CA PRO A 162 12.35 14.94 11.33
C PRO A 162 11.54 14.22 12.41
N SER A 163 11.90 14.35 13.68
CA SER A 163 11.18 13.67 14.76
C SER A 163 9.74 14.17 14.90
N PHE A 164 9.52 15.46 14.61
CA PHE A 164 8.24 16.14 14.68
C PHE A 164 8.03 17.03 13.44
N SER A 165 6.77 17.25 13.08
CA SER A 165 6.37 18.31 12.14
C SER A 165 6.43 19.69 12.80
N GLU A 166 6.20 20.74 12.01
CA GLU A 166 6.05 22.12 12.52
C GLU A 166 4.91 22.23 13.55
N ASN A 167 3.81 21.51 13.32
CA ASN A 167 2.64 21.44 14.21
C ASN A 167 2.81 20.45 15.39
N GLN A 168 4.04 20.01 15.69
CA GLN A 168 4.38 19.09 16.80
C GLN A 168 3.77 17.68 16.66
N THR A 169 3.37 17.26 15.46
CA THR A 169 2.97 15.88 15.20
C THR A 169 4.20 14.98 15.19
N ARG A 170 4.18 13.87 15.92
CA ARG A 170 5.27 12.88 15.89
C ARG A 170 5.34 12.20 14.52
N LEU A 171 6.48 12.30 13.85
CA LEU A 171 6.74 11.69 12.55
C LEU A 171 7.64 10.44 12.66
N SER A 172 8.29 10.25 13.81
CA SER A 172 9.09 9.04 14.08
C SER A 172 8.22 7.78 14.17
N ILE A 173 8.78 6.64 13.77
CA ILE A 173 8.16 5.32 13.87
C ILE A 173 8.81 4.57 15.03
N ASN A 174 8.02 4.01 15.94
CA ASN A 174 8.50 3.28 17.11
C ASN A 174 8.34 1.75 16.96
N ASN A 175 8.84 0.99 17.94
CA ASN A 175 8.82 -0.47 17.93
C ASN A 175 7.42 -1.10 17.91
N SER A 176 6.39 -0.40 18.41
CA SER A 176 5.00 -0.89 18.34
C SER A 176 4.35 -0.63 16.98
N GLU A 177 5.08 0.02 16.08
CA GLU A 177 4.62 0.39 14.73
C GLU A 177 5.35 -0.36 13.62
N THR A 178 6.63 -0.70 13.80
CA THR A 178 7.48 -1.32 12.77
C THR A 178 6.94 -2.66 12.27
N GLY A 179 6.46 -3.53 13.18
CA GLY A 179 5.90 -4.84 12.83
C GLY A 179 4.65 -4.70 11.96
N VAL A 180 3.67 -3.92 12.44
CA VAL A 180 2.41 -3.67 11.75
C VAL A 180 2.63 -2.99 10.39
N LEU A 181 3.56 -2.02 10.31
CA LEU A 181 3.90 -1.40 9.03
C LEU A 181 4.46 -2.42 8.03
N SER A 182 5.33 -3.33 8.49
CA SER A 182 5.87 -4.37 7.60
C SER A 182 4.79 -5.34 7.12
N ASP A 183 3.83 -5.68 7.98
CA ASP A 183 2.70 -6.53 7.60
C ASP A 183 1.77 -5.82 6.60
N TYR A 184 1.51 -4.52 6.79
CA TYR A 184 0.82 -3.70 5.79
C TYR A 184 1.60 -3.63 4.48
N GLY A 185 2.92 -3.45 4.54
CA GLY A 185 3.76 -3.41 3.35
C GLY A 185 3.65 -4.69 2.51
N ILE A 186 3.61 -5.86 3.15
CA ILE A 186 3.39 -7.15 2.47
C ILE A 186 1.95 -7.28 1.94
N LEU A 187 0.96 -6.91 2.76
CA LEU A 187 -0.46 -7.01 2.40
C LEU A 187 -0.77 -6.17 1.17
N LEU A 188 -0.38 -4.89 1.19
CA LEU A 188 -0.64 -3.91 0.14
C LEU A 188 0.27 -4.11 -1.10
N GLY A 189 1.28 -4.97 -1.00
CA GLY A 189 2.21 -5.25 -2.10
C GLY A 189 3.23 -4.15 -2.34
N LEU A 190 3.60 -3.41 -1.29
CA LEU A 190 4.70 -2.45 -1.27
C LEU A 190 6.06 -3.14 -1.05
N PHE A 191 6.06 -4.16 -0.18
CA PHE A 191 7.25 -4.93 0.18
C PHE A 191 7.13 -6.36 -0.36
N GLU A 192 8.29 -6.91 -0.71
CA GLU A 192 8.45 -8.33 -1.01
C GLU A 192 9.44 -8.96 -0.03
N LYS A 193 9.16 -10.22 0.36
CA LYS A 193 10.07 -10.99 1.22
C LYS A 193 11.21 -11.56 0.39
N VAL A 194 12.43 -11.18 0.72
CA VAL A 194 13.66 -11.77 0.17
C VAL A 194 14.08 -12.98 1.00
N ASP A 195 13.86 -12.92 2.31
CA ASP A 195 14.08 -14.00 3.27
C ASP A 195 13.08 -13.84 4.44
N LYS A 196 13.07 -14.76 5.41
CA LYS A 196 12.13 -14.85 6.55
C LYS A 196 11.84 -13.51 7.21
N ASN A 197 12.88 -12.69 7.42
CA ASN A 197 12.78 -11.39 8.10
C ASN A 197 13.38 -10.24 7.27
N LEU A 198 13.59 -10.45 5.97
CA LEU A 198 14.30 -9.53 5.11
C LEU A 198 13.39 -9.09 3.95
N PHE A 199 13.28 -7.78 3.78
CA PHE A 199 12.34 -7.15 2.84
C PHE A 199 13.07 -6.29 1.81
N THR A 200 12.48 -6.20 0.63
CA THR A 200 12.83 -5.21 -0.39
C THR A 200 11.58 -4.43 -0.80
N VAL A 201 11.76 -3.19 -1.22
CA VAL A 201 10.70 -2.37 -1.80
C VAL A 201 10.50 -2.78 -3.26
N ASP A 202 9.35 -3.39 -3.54
CA ASP A 202 8.92 -3.74 -4.88
C ASP A 202 7.40 -3.51 -4.96
N PRO A 203 6.95 -2.32 -5.42
CA PRO A 203 5.55 -1.98 -5.46
C PRO A 203 4.82 -2.56 -6.67
N THR A 204 5.37 -3.56 -7.37
CA THR A 204 4.73 -4.17 -8.55
C THR A 204 3.30 -4.60 -8.25
N ARG A 205 3.07 -5.28 -7.12
CA ARG A 205 1.73 -5.73 -6.71
C ARG A 205 0.81 -4.57 -6.35
N LEU A 206 1.34 -3.54 -5.70
CA LEU A 206 0.59 -2.34 -5.35
C LEU A 206 0.13 -1.58 -6.59
N PHE A 207 1.03 -1.34 -7.55
CA PHE A 207 0.75 -0.52 -8.74
C PHE A 207 -0.03 -1.26 -9.83
N SER A 208 0.17 -2.58 -9.99
CA SER A 208 -0.47 -3.39 -11.04
C SER A 208 -1.98 -3.14 -11.25
N PRO A 209 -2.85 -3.20 -10.22
CA PRO A 209 -4.29 -2.99 -10.41
C PRO A 209 -4.63 -1.60 -10.96
N PHE A 210 -3.97 -0.56 -10.48
CA PHE A 210 -4.20 0.82 -10.91
C PHE A 210 -3.62 1.09 -12.30
N ILE A 211 -2.44 0.54 -12.62
CA ILE A 211 -1.86 0.61 -13.96
C ILE A 211 -2.80 -0.04 -14.98
N LYS A 212 -3.35 -1.22 -14.65
CA LYS A 212 -4.35 -1.88 -15.49
C LYS A 212 -5.60 -1.03 -15.64
N LYS A 213 -6.10 -0.42 -14.56
CA LYS A 213 -7.26 0.47 -14.58
C LYS A 213 -7.05 1.65 -15.54
N VAL A 214 -5.93 2.35 -15.43
CA VAL A 214 -5.56 3.46 -16.33
C VAL A 214 -5.49 2.99 -17.78
N LEU A 215 -4.79 1.89 -18.05
CA LEU A 215 -4.59 1.40 -19.42
C LEU A 215 -5.80 0.68 -20.03
N SER A 216 -6.81 0.33 -19.23
CA SER A 216 -8.08 -0.23 -19.70
C SER A 216 -9.14 0.83 -20.01
N SER A 217 -8.86 2.09 -19.70
CA SER A 217 -9.76 3.20 -19.99
C SER A 217 -9.80 3.52 -21.49
N ASP A 218 -10.89 4.14 -21.94
CA ASP A 218 -11.09 4.45 -23.37
C ASP A 218 -9.98 5.34 -23.95
N ILE A 219 -9.41 6.24 -23.13
CA ILE A 219 -8.30 7.11 -23.52
C ILE A 219 -7.02 6.33 -23.86
N ALA A 220 -6.88 5.11 -23.34
CA ALA A 220 -5.69 4.27 -23.49
C ALA A 220 -5.85 3.18 -24.56
N LYS A 221 -6.92 3.21 -25.37
CA LYS A 221 -7.22 2.17 -26.39
C LYS A 221 -6.05 1.87 -27.34
N ASN A 222 -5.23 2.88 -27.65
CA ASN A 222 -4.07 2.77 -28.53
C ASN A 222 -2.73 2.88 -27.76
N GLY A 223 -2.76 2.69 -26.44
CA GLY A 223 -1.68 3.08 -25.54
C GLY A 223 -1.69 4.58 -25.21
N LEU A 224 -0.85 4.95 -24.26
CA LEU A 224 -0.63 6.32 -23.82
C LEU A 224 0.82 6.72 -24.04
N SER A 225 1.04 8.03 -24.22
CA SER A 225 2.36 8.59 -23.97
C SER A 225 2.74 8.36 -22.50
N ILE A 226 4.04 8.33 -22.19
CA ILE A 226 4.48 8.12 -20.82
C ILE A 226 4.01 9.25 -19.88
N ASP A 227 3.95 10.48 -20.38
CA ASP A 227 3.50 11.64 -19.61
C ASP A 227 2.01 11.58 -19.31
N ASP A 228 1.16 11.30 -20.31
CA ASP A 228 -0.28 11.13 -20.11
C ASP A 228 -0.57 9.99 -19.13
N PHE A 229 0.17 8.88 -19.26
CA PHE A 229 0.06 7.78 -18.32
C PHE A 229 0.39 8.19 -16.88
N LEU A 230 1.47 8.95 -16.66
CA LEU A 230 1.83 9.44 -15.33
C LEU A 230 0.79 10.44 -14.77
N ILE A 231 0.18 11.25 -15.64
CA ILE A 231 -0.92 12.16 -15.27
C ILE A 231 -2.13 11.37 -14.77
N GLU A 232 -2.52 10.30 -15.45
CA GLU A 232 -3.66 9.50 -15.01
C GLU A 232 -3.32 8.61 -13.82
N LEU A 233 -2.11 8.03 -13.77
CA LEU A 233 -1.69 7.18 -12.67
C LEU A 233 -1.64 7.93 -11.33
N ARG A 234 -1.20 9.19 -11.33
CA ARG A 234 -1.13 9.99 -10.09
C ARG A 234 -2.51 10.41 -9.55
N ARG A 235 -3.56 10.38 -10.39
CA ARG A 235 -4.95 10.57 -9.94
C ARG A 235 -5.48 9.35 -9.21
N GLU A 236 -5.01 8.17 -9.60
CA GLU A 236 -5.38 6.89 -9.00
C GLU A 236 -4.53 6.53 -7.77
N ILE A 237 -3.25 6.91 -7.77
CA ILE A 237 -2.30 6.60 -6.69
C ILE A 237 -1.55 7.88 -6.27
N PRO A 238 -1.93 8.53 -5.17
CA PRO A 238 -1.31 9.79 -4.76
C PRO A 238 0.14 9.65 -4.25
N VAL A 239 0.62 8.42 -4.04
CA VAL A 239 1.99 8.10 -3.57
C VAL A 239 2.98 7.75 -4.70
N VAL A 240 2.51 7.68 -5.95
CA VAL A 240 3.36 7.46 -7.12
C VAL A 240 4.15 8.72 -7.46
N ASP A 241 5.18 8.59 -8.31
CA ASP A 241 6.01 9.71 -8.78
C ASP A 241 5.17 10.91 -9.24
N GLY A 242 5.40 12.08 -8.65
CA GLY A 242 4.66 13.30 -8.94
C GLY A 242 3.23 13.37 -8.39
N GLY A 243 2.77 12.36 -7.64
CA GLY A 243 1.50 12.40 -6.91
C GLY A 243 1.51 13.36 -5.72
N GLU A 244 0.33 13.80 -5.29
CA GLU A 244 0.15 14.83 -4.24
C GLU A 244 0.90 14.46 -2.96
N TYR A 245 0.67 13.27 -2.42
CA TYR A 245 1.33 12.80 -1.19
C TYR A 245 2.80 12.49 -1.42
N ARG A 246 3.16 12.03 -2.62
CA ARG A 246 4.56 11.80 -2.98
C ARG A 246 5.38 13.08 -2.87
N VAL A 247 4.91 14.16 -3.49
CA VAL A 247 5.59 15.45 -3.51
C VAL A 247 5.69 16.06 -2.10
N ILE A 248 4.60 16.02 -1.33
CA ILE A 248 4.58 16.58 0.04
C ILE A 248 5.63 15.90 0.92
N VAL A 249 5.70 14.56 0.90
CA VAL A 249 6.62 13.81 1.75
C VAL A 249 8.06 13.86 1.22
N GLU A 250 8.29 13.93 -0.10
CA GLU A 250 9.64 14.16 -0.64
C GLU A 250 10.21 15.52 -0.24
N ASN A 251 9.38 16.56 -0.14
CA ASN A 251 9.79 17.86 0.39
C ASN A 251 10.17 17.76 1.87
N LEU A 252 9.43 16.98 2.67
CA LEU A 252 9.78 16.67 4.07
C LEU A 252 11.11 15.92 4.18
N ILE A 253 11.38 14.95 3.30
CA ILE A 253 12.66 14.22 3.28
C ILE A 253 13.83 15.16 2.93
N SER A 254 13.60 16.05 1.96
CA SER A 254 14.59 17.04 1.52
C SER A 254 15.00 18.00 2.63
N SER A 255 14.05 18.43 3.47
CA SER A 255 14.29 19.44 4.52
C SER A 255 15.20 18.93 5.64
N LYS A 256 15.31 17.61 5.82
CA LYS A 256 16.16 16.99 6.86
C LYS A 256 17.67 16.95 6.51
N ASN A 257 18.07 17.37 5.31
CA ASN A 257 19.47 17.31 4.86
C ASN A 257 20.07 15.89 5.00
N SER A 258 19.32 14.90 4.52
CA SER A 258 19.72 13.49 4.52
C SER A 258 20.60 13.15 3.29
N ASP A 259 21.03 11.89 3.17
CA ASP A 259 21.70 11.39 1.95
C ASP A 259 20.73 11.09 0.80
N TRP A 260 19.47 11.53 0.90
CA TRP A 260 18.48 11.34 -0.14
C TRP A 260 18.72 12.29 -1.31
N ILE A 261 18.69 11.75 -2.52
CA ILE A 261 18.86 12.50 -3.76
C ILE A 261 17.55 12.45 -4.53
N LYS A 262 17.01 13.63 -4.84
CA LYS A 262 15.80 13.75 -5.65
C LYS A 262 16.04 13.21 -7.07
N PRO A 263 15.12 12.41 -7.64
CA PRO A 263 15.21 11.98 -9.03
C PRO A 263 15.28 13.16 -10.01
N GLN A 264 15.98 12.96 -11.13
CA GLN A 264 16.09 13.96 -12.20
C GLN A 264 14.75 14.16 -12.94
N SER A 265 14.54 15.33 -13.55
CA SER A 265 13.25 15.73 -14.14
C SER A 265 12.71 14.81 -15.25
N HIS A 266 13.56 14.00 -15.89
CA HIS A 266 13.19 13.04 -16.95
C HIS A 266 13.53 11.59 -16.60
N GLN A 267 13.49 11.27 -15.31
CA GLN A 267 13.86 9.97 -14.78
C GLN A 267 12.77 9.48 -13.82
N LEU A 268 12.31 8.26 -14.04
CA LEU A 268 11.40 7.59 -13.10
C LEU A 268 12.17 7.16 -11.85
N SER A 269 11.48 7.14 -10.71
CA SER A 269 12.04 6.57 -9.50
C SER A 269 12.35 5.09 -9.68
N ALA A 270 13.28 4.57 -8.89
CA ALA A 270 13.65 3.15 -8.94
C ALA A 270 12.44 2.23 -8.67
N SER A 271 11.55 2.64 -7.75
CA SER A 271 10.37 1.86 -7.36
C SER A 271 9.35 1.75 -8.49
N LEU A 272 9.04 2.85 -9.19
CA LEU A 272 8.16 2.82 -10.37
C LEU A 272 8.83 2.10 -11.55
N SER A 273 10.13 2.33 -11.76
CA SER A 273 10.89 1.67 -12.84
C SER A 273 10.88 0.15 -12.73
N ILE A 274 11.10 -0.40 -11.52
CA ILE A 274 11.03 -1.85 -11.26
C ILE A 274 9.62 -2.37 -11.51
N ALA A 275 8.59 -1.68 -11.01
CA ALA A 275 7.21 -2.10 -11.21
C ALA A 275 6.86 -2.20 -12.70
N LEU A 276 7.17 -1.17 -13.48
CA LEU A 276 6.95 -1.16 -14.93
C LEU A 276 7.78 -2.25 -15.64
N HIS A 277 9.04 -2.43 -15.24
CA HIS A 277 9.89 -3.48 -15.80
C HIS A 277 9.32 -4.88 -15.55
N ARG A 278 8.93 -5.19 -14.31
CA ARG A 278 8.37 -6.50 -13.93
C ARG A 278 7.03 -6.76 -14.61
N LEU A 279 6.17 -5.76 -14.73
CA LEU A 279 4.92 -5.87 -15.48
C LEU A 279 5.18 -6.09 -16.98
N THR A 280 6.24 -5.52 -17.54
CA THR A 280 6.64 -5.76 -18.93
C THR A 280 7.15 -7.18 -19.13
N VAL A 281 8.03 -7.67 -18.24
CA VAL A 281 8.53 -9.06 -18.27
C VAL A 281 7.37 -10.05 -18.10
N GLY A 282 6.42 -9.74 -17.23
CA GLY A 282 5.18 -10.51 -17.04
C GLY A 282 4.14 -10.34 -18.15
N ARG A 283 4.45 -9.63 -19.24
CA ARG A 283 3.54 -9.36 -20.37
C ARG A 283 2.22 -8.68 -19.99
N VAL A 284 2.15 -8.02 -18.84
CA VAL A 284 0.98 -7.26 -18.41
C VAL A 284 0.89 -5.93 -19.17
N ILE A 285 2.04 -5.31 -19.44
CA ILE A 285 2.15 -4.08 -20.20
C ILE A 285 3.21 -4.22 -21.30
N LYS A 286 3.17 -3.31 -22.27
CA LYS A 286 4.22 -3.12 -23.27
C LYS A 286 4.78 -1.70 -23.13
N LEU A 287 6.10 -1.59 -23.14
CA LEU A 287 6.84 -0.32 -23.11
C LEU A 287 7.60 -0.13 -24.41
N GLU A 288 7.45 1.05 -25.03
CA GLU A 288 8.07 1.39 -26.31
C GLU A 288 8.85 2.69 -26.23
N ASN A 289 9.94 2.77 -27.00
CA ASN A 289 10.70 3.99 -27.24
C ASN A 289 10.52 4.38 -28.72
N LYS A 290 9.67 5.36 -29.00
CA LYS A 290 9.46 5.89 -30.34
C LYS A 290 10.43 7.04 -30.57
N SER A 291 11.15 7.01 -31.69
CA SER A 291 12.34 7.81 -31.96
C SER A 291 12.15 9.34 -31.95
N ASP A 292 10.91 9.83 -32.03
CA ASP A 292 10.59 11.26 -32.16
C ASP A 292 9.90 11.87 -30.92
N SER A 293 9.98 11.21 -29.76
CA SER A 293 9.31 11.71 -28.55
C SER A 293 10.21 12.64 -27.74
N GLU A 294 9.95 13.94 -27.80
CA GLU A 294 10.59 14.97 -26.94
C GLU A 294 10.35 14.69 -25.43
N LEU A 295 9.35 13.88 -25.10
CA LEU A 295 8.92 13.53 -23.73
C LEU A 295 9.42 12.15 -23.27
N THR A 296 10.61 11.74 -23.71
CA THR A 296 11.19 10.45 -23.32
C THR A 296 11.58 10.46 -21.83
N MET A 297 11.09 9.46 -21.09
CA MET A 297 11.45 9.21 -19.69
C MET A 297 12.45 8.07 -19.58
N HIS A 298 13.33 8.14 -18.57
CA HIS A 298 14.33 7.11 -18.31
C HIS A 298 13.96 6.27 -17.10
N MET A 299 13.79 4.96 -17.31
CA MET A 299 13.67 4.00 -16.21
C MET A 299 15.05 3.67 -15.64
N LEU A 300 15.12 3.52 -14.32
CA LEU A 300 16.27 2.95 -13.61
C LEU A 300 16.08 1.45 -13.41
N LEU A 301 17.05 0.66 -13.85
CA LEU A 301 17.04 -0.80 -13.76
C LEU A 301 18.25 -1.29 -12.96
N PRO A 302 18.20 -2.53 -12.43
CA PRO A 302 19.33 -3.13 -11.72
C PRO A 302 20.65 -3.05 -12.50
N GLY A 303 21.76 -2.98 -11.77
CA GLY A 303 23.09 -2.78 -12.36
C GLY A 303 23.34 -1.36 -12.87
N ASN A 304 22.59 -0.37 -12.38
CA ASN A 304 22.68 1.04 -12.78
C ASN A 304 22.44 1.25 -14.28
N THR A 305 21.56 0.43 -14.87
CA THR A 305 21.21 0.50 -16.28
C THR A 305 20.00 1.43 -16.46
N THR A 306 19.99 2.18 -17.55
CA THR A 306 18.86 3.04 -17.91
C THR A 306 18.17 2.52 -19.15
N ARG A 307 16.84 2.64 -19.20
CA ARG A 307 16.04 2.30 -20.38
C ARG A 307 15.11 3.46 -20.74
N PRO A 308 15.24 4.05 -21.94
CA PRO A 308 14.30 5.08 -22.39
C PRO A 308 12.93 4.45 -22.69
N ILE A 309 11.89 5.18 -22.32
CA ILE A 309 10.49 4.86 -22.61
C ILE A 309 9.75 6.13 -23.02
N SER A 310 8.85 5.99 -23.97
CA SER A 310 8.03 7.09 -24.49
C SER A 310 6.55 6.76 -24.47
N HIS A 311 6.19 5.47 -24.52
CA HIS A 311 4.82 5.00 -24.62
C HIS A 311 4.62 3.72 -23.80
N ILE A 312 3.39 3.55 -23.34
CA ILE A 312 2.94 2.40 -22.55
C ILE A 312 1.55 1.95 -23.03
N SER A 313 1.34 0.64 -23.09
CA SER A 313 0.04 0.04 -23.42
C SER A 313 -0.14 -1.27 -22.63
N LEU A 314 -1.36 -1.81 -22.62
CA LEU A 314 -1.58 -3.18 -22.15
C LEU A 314 -0.80 -4.17 -23.03
N GLY A 315 -0.25 -5.21 -22.40
CA GLY A 315 0.34 -6.32 -23.13
C GLY A 315 -0.73 -7.06 -23.93
N GLY A 316 -0.37 -7.55 -25.11
CA GLY A 316 -1.23 -8.48 -25.85
C GLY A 316 -1.39 -9.77 -25.05
N MET A 317 -2.63 -10.26 -24.94
CA MET A 317 -2.92 -11.60 -24.45
C MET A 317 -2.29 -12.67 -25.34
#